data_AF-A0A0B1TED4-F1
#
_entry.id   AF-A0A0B1TED4-F1
#
_cell.length_a   1.000
_cell.length_b   1.000
_cell.length_c   1.000
_cell.angle_alpha   90.00
_cell.angle_beta   90.00
_cell.angle_gamma   90.00
#
_symmetry.space_group_name_H-M   'P 1'
#
loop_
_entity.id
_entity.type
_entity.pdbx_description
1 polymer ?
#
loop_
_entity_poly.entity_id
_entity_poly.type
_entity_poly.pdbx_seq_one_letter_code
_entity_poly.pdbx_strand_id
1 'polypeptide(L)' 'MLDEPTAGMDPQSRVLVKKLVEEKKKTRAVILTTHYLDEAEAMGDFVYIMYMGHSLCSGTPHFLKSKYVFTERC' A
#
# COMPACT_ATOMS: atom_id res chain seq x y z
N MET A 1 -4.27 -11.80 3.85
CA MET A 1 -3.11 -11.38 3.05
C MET A 1 -3.57 -11.33 1.61
N LEU A 2 -3.37 -10.22 0.91
CA LEU A 2 -3.72 -10.05 -0.50
C LEU A 2 -2.45 -9.68 -1.25
N ASP A 3 -2.17 -10.40 -2.33
CA ASP A 3 -1.01 -10.15 -3.18
C ASP A 3 -1.48 -9.51 -4.48
N GLU A 4 -1.07 -8.26 -4.72
CA GLU A 4 -1.41 -7.47 -5.91
C GLU A 4 -2.93 -7.46 -6.24
N PRO A 5 -3.82 -7.14 -5.27
CA PRO A 5 -5.27 -7.37 -5.41
C PRO A 5 -5.97 -6.53 -6.49
N THR A 6 -5.32 -5.50 -7.00
CA THR A 6 -5.83 -4.54 -7.99
C THR A 6 -5.12 -4.66 -9.34
N ALA A 7 -4.12 -5.56 -9.47
CA ALA A 7 -3.39 -5.77 -10.70
C ALA A 7 -4.31 -6.29 -11.81
N GLY A 8 -4.23 -5.69 -13.00
CA GLY A 8 -5.07 -6.05 -14.15
C GLY A 8 -6.54 -5.66 -14.04
N MET A 9 -6.98 -5.02 -12.95
CA MET A 9 -8.35 -4.52 -12.81
C MET A 9 -8.55 -3.20 -13.56
N ASP A 10 -9.76 -3.03 -14.08
CA ASP A 10 -10.22 -1.75 -14.62
C ASP A 10 -10.35 -0.68 -13.51
N PRO A 11 -10.39 0.62 -13.85
CA PRO A 11 -10.43 1.68 -12.85
C PRO A 11 -11.62 1.58 -11.87
N GLN A 12 -12.78 1.11 -12.34
CA GLN A 12 -13.98 0.98 -11.50
C GLN A 12 -13.83 -0.14 -10.46
N SER A 13 -13.34 -1.31 -10.87
CA SER A 13 -13.12 -2.45 -9.98
C SER A 13 -12.08 -2.15 -8.91
N ARG A 14 -11.02 -1.41 -9.26
CA ARG A 14 -10.01 -0.95 -8.27
C ARG A 14 -10.64 -0.12 -7.16
N VAL A 15 -11.56 0.79 -7.50
CA VAL A 15 -12.27 1.60 -6.49
C VAL A 15 -13.13 0.73 -5.57
N LEU A 16 -13.79 -0.29 -6.11
CA LEU A 16 -14.60 -1.22 -5.31
C LEU A 16 -13.73 -2.04 -4.34
N VAL A 17 -12.61 -2.57 -4.81
CA VAL A 17 -11.66 -3.30 -3.96
C VAL A 17 -11.12 -2.40 -2.85
N LYS A 18 -10.72 -1.16 -3.18
CA LYS A 18 -10.26 -0.18 -2.19
C LYS A 18 -11.30 0.05 -1.10
N LYS A 19 -12.57 0.27 -1.46
CA LYS A 19 -13.66 0.44 -0.49
C LYS A 19 -13.85 -0.79 0.39
N LEU A 20 -13.82 -1.97 -0.21
CA LEU A 20 -13.97 -3.23 0.53
C LEU A 20 -12.83 -3.41 1.54
N VAL A 21 -11.59 -3.15 1.14
CA VAL A 21 -10.42 -3.22 2.03
C VAL A 21 -10.58 -2.23 3.20
N GLU A 22 -11.01 -1.01 2.92
CA GLU A 22 -11.22 0.04 3.93
C GLU A 22 -12.30 -0.34 4.96
N GLU A 23 -13.38 -1.00 4.53
CA GLU A 23 -14.38 -1.51 5.46
C GLU A 23 -13.85 -2.66 6.30
N LYS A 24 -13.09 -3.56 5.67
CA LYS A 24 -12.60 -4.77 6.31
C LYS A 24 -11.46 -4.50 7.28
N LYS A 25 -10.62 -3.49 7.05
CA LYS A 25 -9.52 -3.16 7.98
C LYS A 25 -9.99 -2.63 9.34
N LYS A 26 -11.26 -2.19 9.46
CA LYS A 26 -11.85 -1.70 10.72
C LYS A 26 -11.96 -2.77 11.82
N THR A 27 -12.06 -4.05 11.44
CA THR A 27 -12.29 -5.15 12.39
C THR A 27 -11.22 -6.25 12.35
N ARG A 28 -10.26 -6.15 11.43
CA ARG A 28 -9.18 -7.13 11.26
C ARG A 28 -7.94 -6.49 10.64
N ALA A 29 -6.78 -7.06 10.95
CA ALA A 29 -5.54 -6.70 10.25
C ALA A 29 -5.59 -7.19 8.79
N VAL A 30 -5.22 -6.31 7.87
CA VAL A 30 -5.13 -6.61 6.43
C VAL A 30 -3.70 -6.32 5.99
N ILE A 31 -3.06 -7.33 5.41
CA ILE A 31 -1.74 -7.19 4.78
C ILE A 31 -1.96 -7.23 3.27
N LEU A 32 -1.45 -6.22 2.59
CA LEU A 32 -1.54 -6.00 1.15
C LEU A 32 -0.11 -5.83 0.62
N THR A 33 0.19 -6.47 -0.50
CA THR A 33 1.38 -6.18 -1.30
C THR A 33 0.95 -5.55 -2.61
N THR A 34 1.65 -4.49 -3.00
CA THR A 34 1.43 -3.78 -4.25
C THR A 34 2.76 -3.17 -4.70
N HIS A 35 3.04 -3.25 -6.00
CA HIS A 35 4.12 -2.53 -6.66
C HIS A 35 3.74 -1.07 -6.97
N TYR A 36 2.48 -0.68 -6.76
CA TYR A 36 1.98 0.66 -6.96
C TYR A 36 2.06 1.48 -5.66
N LEU A 37 2.96 2.45 -5.63
CA LEU A 37 3.20 3.27 -4.44
C LEU A 37 2.00 4.16 -4.06
N ASP A 38 1.22 4.62 -5.04
CA ASP A 38 -0.02 5.37 -4.83
C ASP A 38 -1.09 4.52 -4.14
N GLU A 39 -1.10 3.21 -4.39
CA GLU A 39 -2.01 2.28 -3.71
C GLU A 39 -1.57 1.99 -2.27
N ALA A 40 -0.27 1.78 -2.06
CA ALA A 40 0.31 1.61 -0.73
C ALA A 40 0.07 2.85 0.14
N GLU A 41 0.20 4.04 -0.43
CA GLU A 41 -0.12 5.29 0.22
C GLU A 41 -1.62 5.43 0.54
N ALA A 42 -2.48 5.15 -0.43
CA ALA A 42 -3.92 5.40 -0.28
C ALA A 42 -4.61 4.45 0.69
N MET A 43 -4.16 3.20 0.79
CA MET A 43 -4.80 2.16 1.61
C MET A 43 -4.05 1.83 2.90
N GLY A 44 -2.73 2.05 2.92
CA GLY A 44 -1.86 1.60 4.00
C GLY A 44 -1.89 2.51 5.22
N ASP A 45 -2.27 1.97 6.37
CA ASP A 45 -2.10 2.68 7.65
C ASP A 45 -0.60 2.72 8.06
N PHE A 46 0.15 1.69 7.65
CA PHE A 46 1.59 1.56 7.79
C PHE A 46 2.16 0.84 6.57
N VAL A 47 3.25 1.34 6.01
CA VAL A 47 3.85 0.87 4.76
C VAL A 47 5.26 0.35 5.01
N TYR A 48 5.59 -0.77 4.40
CA TYR A 48 6.94 -1.32 4.31
C TYR A 48 7.38 -1.27 2.86
N ILE A 49 8.51 -0.61 2.59
CA ILE A 49 9.16 -0.63 1.28
C ILE A 49 10.23 -1.73 1.33
N MET A 50 10.11 -2.68 0.41
CA MET A 50 10.96 -3.86 0.32
C MET A 50 11.89 -3.74 -0.89
N TYR A 51 13.17 -4.02 -0.70
CA TYR A 51 14.17 -4.07 -1.77
C TYR A 51 15.12 -5.24 -1.55
N MET A 52 15.34 -6.06 -2.58
CA MET A 52 16.23 -7.24 -2.52
C MET A 52 15.99 -8.16 -1.31
N GLY A 53 14.72 -8.36 -0.92
CA GLY A 53 14.36 -9.21 0.22
C GLY A 53 14.52 -8.57 1.61
N HIS A 54 14.91 -7.30 1.68
CA HIS A 54 15.08 -6.55 2.93
C HIS A 54 14.09 -5.39 3.02
N SER A 55 13.63 -5.07 4.25
CA SER A 55 12.88 -3.83 4.48
C SER A 55 13.85 -2.66 4.45
N LEU A 56 13.67 -1.79 3.47
CA LEU A 56 14.51 -0.63 3.23
C LEU A 56 14.09 0.55 4.11
N CYS A 57 12.79 0.83 4.13
CA CYS A 57 12.20 1.88 4.94
C CYS A 57 10.76 1.47 5.31
N SER A 58 10.29 1.91 6.48
CA SER A 58 8.94 1.62 6.94
C SER A 58 8.39 2.74 7.82
N GLY A 59 7.06 2.90 7.82
CA GLY A 59 6.40 3.98 8.54
C GLY A 59 5.00 4.27 8.01
N THR A 60 4.35 5.29 8.58
CA THR A 60 3.09 5.80 8.01
C THR A 60 3.37 6.45 6.65
N PRO A 61 2.39 6.47 5.71
CA PRO A 61 2.57 7.13 4.42
C PRO A 61 3.03 8.59 4.56
N HIS A 62 2.48 9.31 5.54
CA HIS A 62 2.88 10.69 5.83
C HIS A 62 4.35 10.81 6.23
N PHE A 63 4.84 9.93 7.11
CA PHE A 63 6.24 9.89 7.53
C PHE A 63 7.18 9.55 6.36
N LEU A 64 6.80 8.57 5.54
CA LEU A 64 7.62 8.17 4.39
C LEU A 64 7.68 9.28 3.33
N LYS A 65 6.57 10.02 3.11
CA LYS A 65 6.53 11.17 2.21
C LYS A 65 7.48 12.28 2.63
N SER A 66 7.49 12.63 3.92
CA SER A 66 8.31 13.73 4.43
C SER A 66 9.80 13.40 4.41
N LYS A 67 10.17 12.12 4.59
CA LYS A 67 11.56 11.70 4.73
C LYS A 67 12.23 11.26 3.42
N TYR A 68 11.48 10.62 2.51
CA TYR A 68 12.10 9.92 1.38
C TYR A 68 11.68 10.44 0.00
N VAL A 69 10.55 11.17 -0.13
CA VAL A 69 9.88 11.43 -1.41
C VAL A 69 9.61 10.10 -2.13
N PHE A 70 8.34 9.70 -2.27
CA PHE A 70 7.92 8.36 -2.75
C PHE A 70 8.43 7.95 -4.16
N THR A 71 9.36 8.68 -4.77
CA THR A 71 9.86 8.45 -6.12
C THR A 71 11.37 8.36 -6.25
N GLU A 72 12.21 8.77 -5.26
CA GLU A 72 13.65 8.91 -5.55
C GLU A 72 14.67 8.59 -4.42
N ARG A 73 14.28 8.39 -3.14
CA ARG A 73 15.30 8.21 -2.06
C ARG A 73 15.05 7.10 -1.01
N CYS A 74 14.16 6.15 -1.26
CA CYS A 74 14.38 4.79 -0.77
C CYS A 74 15.02 4.05 -1.98
#